data_AF-A0A146F1K9-F1
#
_entry.id   AF-A0A146F1K9-F1
#
_cell.length_a   1.000
_cell.length_b   1.000
_cell.length_c   1.000
_cell.angle_alpha   90.00
_cell.angle_beta   90.00
_cell.angle_gamma   90.00
#
_symmetry.space_group_name_H-M   'P 1'
#
loop_
_entity.id
_entity.type
_entity.pdbx_description
1 polymer ?
#
loop_
_entity_poly.entity_id
_entity_poly.type
_entity_poly.pdbx_seq_one_letter_code
_entity_poly.pdbx_strand_id
1 'polypeptide(L)'
;MAYRQRRFSMFLRRPFKEITQNTSVPHPDLFKTLGIGSNDTQRGNADLPTIGECAVHLELLEVFRNLRIQIIQSKELVRVFRLDSSRLWISKHRRETKRTEKWHRFVSLAVERFQVWIRAAEKQLERDGNNKTLILPPAASITADPLVSLTDTISETQSTPDQPNQEKHPSISPENEALLHNVLRQMKFIDQMHDCLWISYPDAEDILETARKRYNNFVELFRLHPGVMLVPTLDIDLVWHTHLCSAARYREFMMVRVGRFINHDDKLGKGALDDGFDRTKELYEELESRGGA
;
A
#
# COMPACT_ATOMS: atom_id res chain seq x y z
N MET A 1 -19.97 -27.50 -18.00
CA MET A 1 -19.00 -26.62 -18.70
C MET A 1 -19.38 -25.13 -18.61
N ALA A 2 -20.63 -24.69 -18.87
CA ALA A 2 -21.01 -23.26 -18.85
C ALA A 2 -21.25 -22.59 -17.47
N TYR A 3 -21.31 -23.36 -16.36
CA TYR A 3 -21.62 -22.83 -15.02
C TYR A 3 -20.38 -22.33 -14.24
N ARG A 4 -19.18 -22.88 -14.54
CA ARG A 4 -17.92 -22.49 -13.87
C ARG A 4 -17.32 -21.17 -14.39
N GLN A 5 -17.55 -20.84 -15.67
CA GLN A 5 -17.07 -19.60 -16.30
C GLN A 5 -17.78 -18.33 -15.79
N ARG A 6 -18.95 -18.48 -15.13
CA ARG A 6 -19.72 -17.36 -14.57
C ARG A 6 -19.19 -16.82 -13.24
N ARG A 7 -18.40 -17.60 -12.48
CA ARG A 7 -17.86 -17.12 -11.19
C ARG A 7 -16.59 -16.27 -11.34
N PHE A 8 -15.73 -16.57 -12.33
CA PHE A 8 -14.51 -15.79 -12.60
C PHE A 8 -14.79 -14.36 -13.09
N SER A 9 -15.86 -14.18 -13.87
CA SER A 9 -16.28 -12.89 -14.43
C SER A 9 -17.05 -12.00 -13.44
N MET A 10 -17.65 -12.59 -12.39
CA MET A 10 -18.58 -11.88 -11.52
C MET A 10 -17.90 -10.83 -10.62
N PHE A 11 -16.59 -10.97 -10.36
CA PHE A 11 -15.81 -10.02 -9.57
C PHE A 11 -15.21 -8.86 -10.38
N LEU A 12 -15.17 -8.97 -11.73
CA LEU A 12 -14.62 -7.92 -12.58
C LEU A 12 -15.68 -7.02 -13.24
N ARG A 13 -16.98 -7.40 -13.18
CA ARG A 13 -18.07 -6.65 -13.85
C ARG A 13 -19.43 -6.75 -13.14
N ARG A 14 -19.55 -6.32 -11.88
CA ARG A 14 -20.88 -5.90 -11.38
C ARG A 14 -21.10 -4.43 -11.76
N PRO A 15 -22.19 -4.07 -12.47
CA PRO A 15 -22.56 -2.68 -12.67
C PRO A 15 -22.91 -2.07 -11.31
N PHE A 16 -22.26 -0.94 -11.00
CA PHE A 16 -22.52 -0.12 -9.84
C PHE A 16 -24.02 0.22 -9.73
N LYS A 17 -24.66 -0.19 -8.63
CA LYS A 17 -25.84 0.52 -8.13
C LYS A 17 -25.33 1.53 -7.12
N GLU A 18 -25.69 2.80 -7.30
CA GLU A 18 -25.45 3.85 -6.32
C GLU A 18 -25.90 3.39 -4.94
N ILE A 19 -24.97 3.37 -3.98
CA ILE A 19 -25.28 3.19 -2.56
C ILE A 19 -24.64 4.33 -1.78
N THR A 20 -25.48 4.93 -0.97
CA THR A 20 -25.30 6.06 -0.07
C THR A 20 -24.14 5.87 0.91
N GLN A 21 -23.52 7.00 1.27
CA GLN A 21 -22.39 7.16 2.20
C GLN A 21 -22.66 6.64 3.62
N ASN A 22 -22.71 5.33 3.82
CA ASN A 22 -22.60 4.74 5.15
C ASN A 22 -21.57 3.61 5.07
N THR A 23 -20.34 3.91 5.48
CA THR A 23 -19.31 2.92 5.77
C THR A 23 -19.81 2.04 6.91
N SER A 24 -20.38 0.88 6.57
CA SER A 24 -20.78 -0.12 7.56
C SER A 24 -19.52 -0.63 8.25
N VAL A 25 -19.51 -0.63 9.59
CA VAL A 25 -18.45 -1.28 10.37
C VAL A 25 -18.38 -2.75 9.94
N PRO A 26 -17.18 -3.31 9.65
CA PRO A 26 -17.05 -4.71 9.29
C PRO A 26 -17.54 -5.59 10.44
N HIS A 27 -18.09 -6.75 10.12
CA HIS A 27 -18.54 -7.67 11.16
C HIS A 27 -17.35 -8.09 12.03
N PRO A 28 -17.44 -8.01 13.38
CA PRO A 28 -16.30 -8.25 14.28
C PRO A 28 -15.71 -9.66 14.15
N ASP A 29 -16.49 -10.62 13.65
CA ASP A 29 -16.05 -12.00 13.40
C ASP A 29 -14.86 -12.09 12.45
N LEU A 30 -14.73 -11.13 11.53
CA LEU A 30 -13.63 -11.07 10.57
C LEU A 30 -12.26 -11.02 11.26
N PHE A 31 -12.21 -10.46 12.47
CA PHE A 31 -10.99 -10.27 13.26
C PHE A 31 -10.71 -11.41 14.26
N LYS A 32 -11.61 -12.40 14.40
CA LYS A 32 -11.43 -13.52 15.35
C LYS A 32 -10.18 -14.35 15.06
N THR A 33 -9.74 -14.39 13.81
CA THR A 33 -8.56 -15.16 13.37
C THR A 33 -7.22 -14.51 13.72
N LEU A 34 -7.21 -13.27 14.26
CA LEU A 34 -5.97 -12.58 14.67
C LEU A 34 -5.29 -13.19 15.91
N GLY A 35 -6.04 -13.92 16.74
CA GLY A 35 -5.56 -14.44 18.03
C GLY A 35 -5.38 -15.96 18.10
N ILE A 36 -5.77 -16.70 17.06
CA ILE A 36 -5.66 -18.16 17.06
C ILE A 36 -4.32 -18.52 16.43
N GLY A 37 -3.29 -18.64 17.28
CA GLY A 37 -2.06 -19.33 16.90
C GLY A 37 -2.43 -20.68 16.30
N SER A 38 -1.94 -20.96 15.09
CA SER A 38 -2.28 -22.16 14.33
C SER A 38 -1.78 -23.41 15.06
N ASN A 39 -2.60 -23.91 15.98
CA ASN A 39 -2.46 -25.25 16.55
C ASN A 39 -3.13 -26.25 15.61
N ASP A 40 -2.62 -26.47 14.39
CA ASP A 40 -2.82 -27.74 13.69
C ASP A 40 -2.02 -27.89 12.37
N THR A 41 -1.00 -28.73 12.42
CA THR A 41 -0.72 -29.89 11.54
C THR A 41 -0.87 -29.82 10.00
N GLN A 42 -0.85 -28.65 9.35
CA GLN A 42 -0.74 -28.54 7.89
C GLN A 42 0.35 -27.54 7.48
N ARG A 43 1.60 -28.02 7.45
CA ARG A 43 2.84 -27.26 7.19
C ARG A 43 2.88 -26.53 5.84
N GLY A 44 1.91 -26.74 4.95
CA GLY A 44 1.82 -26.09 3.63
C GLY A 44 0.94 -24.83 3.56
N ASN A 45 -0.04 -24.68 4.47
CA ASN A 45 -1.00 -23.57 4.50
C ASN A 45 -0.84 -22.63 5.72
N ALA A 46 -0.05 -23.04 6.71
CA ALA A 46 0.07 -22.34 8.00
C ALA A 46 0.67 -20.93 7.92
N ASP A 47 1.31 -20.55 6.80
CA ASP A 47 2.03 -19.27 6.67
C ASP A 47 1.34 -18.24 5.76
N LEU A 48 0.21 -18.60 5.13
CA LEU A 48 -0.56 -17.63 4.35
C LEU A 48 -1.19 -16.56 5.25
N PRO A 49 -1.30 -15.29 4.80
CA PRO A 49 -2.08 -14.26 5.48
C PRO A 49 -3.42 -14.78 5.95
N THR A 50 -3.77 -14.58 7.23
CA THR A 50 -5.08 -14.97 7.74
C THR A 50 -6.17 -14.03 7.20
N ILE A 51 -7.43 -14.45 7.28
CA ILE A 51 -8.56 -13.58 6.94
C ILE A 51 -8.52 -12.30 7.77
N GLY A 52 -8.23 -12.41 9.07
CA GLY A 52 -8.10 -11.29 9.98
C GLY A 52 -6.94 -10.37 9.63
N GLU A 53 -5.78 -10.90 9.24
CA GLU A 53 -4.66 -10.07 8.77
C GLU A 53 -5.04 -9.29 7.51
N CYS A 54 -5.70 -9.94 6.53
CA CYS A 54 -6.18 -9.26 5.32
C CYS A 54 -7.25 -8.19 5.65
N ALA A 55 -8.13 -8.47 6.61
CA ALA A 55 -9.14 -7.53 7.06
C ALA A 55 -8.54 -6.31 7.75
N VAL A 56 -7.58 -6.51 8.66
CA VAL A 56 -6.82 -5.41 9.29
C VAL A 56 -6.10 -4.58 8.23
N HIS A 57 -5.54 -5.23 7.21
CA HIS A 57 -4.94 -4.51 6.10
C HIS A 57 -5.95 -3.63 5.36
N LEU A 58 -7.13 -4.15 5.01
CA LEU A 58 -8.19 -3.37 4.38
C LEU A 58 -8.59 -2.15 5.23
N GLU A 59 -8.77 -2.33 6.54
CA GLU A 59 -9.03 -1.23 7.47
C GLU A 59 -7.92 -0.18 7.45
N LEU A 60 -6.65 -0.62 7.46
CA LEU A 60 -5.50 0.27 7.39
C LEU A 60 -5.48 1.08 6.08
N LEU A 61 -5.84 0.47 4.95
CA LEU A 61 -5.95 1.17 3.66
C LEU A 61 -7.03 2.26 3.70
N GLU A 62 -8.18 2.00 4.33
CA GLU A 62 -9.23 3.01 4.54
C GLU A 62 -8.78 4.15 5.45
N VAL A 63 -8.02 3.86 6.52
CA VAL A 63 -7.42 4.88 7.38
C VAL A 63 -6.50 5.80 6.57
N PHE A 64 -5.61 5.25 5.74
CA PHE A 64 -4.72 6.04 4.89
C PHE A 64 -5.49 6.87 3.86
N ARG A 65 -6.53 6.31 3.27
CA ARG A 65 -7.41 7.02 2.34
C ARG A 65 -8.09 8.21 3.01
N ASN A 66 -8.66 8.00 4.19
CA ASN A 66 -9.35 9.04 4.96
C ASN A 66 -8.38 10.15 5.38
N LEU A 67 -7.18 9.81 5.85
CA LEU A 67 -6.12 10.78 6.13
C LEU A 67 -5.81 11.62 4.88
N ARG A 68 -5.61 10.98 3.73
CA ARG A 68 -5.34 11.67 2.46
C ARG A 68 -6.47 12.64 2.10
N ILE A 69 -7.73 12.23 2.22
CA ILE A 69 -8.89 13.09 1.96
C ILE A 69 -8.87 14.31 2.88
N GLN A 70 -8.63 14.12 4.18
CA GLN A 70 -8.55 15.22 5.16
C GLN A 70 -7.43 16.21 4.81
N ILE A 71 -6.23 15.72 4.48
CA ILE A 71 -5.09 16.55 4.05
C ILE A 71 -5.44 17.36 2.78
N ILE A 72 -6.02 16.68 1.78
CA ILE A 72 -6.39 17.29 0.51
C ILE A 72 -7.51 18.35 0.69
N GLN A 73 -8.40 18.18 1.66
CA GLN A 73 -9.51 19.10 1.92
C GLN A 73 -9.16 20.22 2.91
N SER A 74 -8.11 20.08 3.72
CA SER A 74 -7.72 21.10 4.70
C SER A 74 -7.39 22.44 4.05
N LYS A 75 -7.96 23.51 4.61
CA LYS A 75 -7.70 24.91 4.24
C LYS A 75 -6.50 25.47 5.03
N GLU A 76 -6.30 24.97 6.24
CA GLU A 76 -5.19 25.31 7.12
C GLU A 76 -3.86 24.95 6.46
N LEU A 77 -3.76 23.74 5.89
CA LEU A 77 -2.55 23.30 5.20
C LEU A 77 -2.24 24.09 3.93
N VAL A 78 -3.22 24.75 3.31
CA VAL A 78 -2.95 25.66 2.19
C VAL A 78 -2.09 26.83 2.65
N ARG A 79 -2.43 27.41 3.81
CA ARG A 79 -1.69 28.52 4.42
C ARG A 79 -0.31 28.06 4.91
N VAL A 80 -0.26 26.93 5.61
CA VAL A 80 1.00 26.38 6.15
C VAL A 80 2.00 26.05 5.05
N PHE A 81 1.55 25.42 3.96
CA PHE A 81 2.39 25.10 2.81
C PHE A 81 2.58 26.26 1.82
N ARG A 82 2.07 27.46 2.13
CA ARG A 82 2.13 28.66 1.27
C ARG A 82 1.65 28.40 -0.16
N LEU A 83 0.58 27.58 -0.30
CA LEU A 83 -0.01 27.22 -1.60
C LEU A 83 -1.06 28.22 -2.09
N ASP A 84 -1.07 29.40 -1.50
CA ASP A 84 -1.96 30.51 -1.81
C ASP A 84 -1.69 30.95 -3.26
N SER A 85 -2.67 30.74 -4.15
CA SER A 85 -2.57 31.30 -5.49
C SER A 85 -3.17 32.69 -5.50
N SER A 86 -2.33 33.69 -5.73
CA SER A 86 -2.74 34.96 -6.31
C SER A 86 -3.26 34.70 -7.74
N ARG A 87 -4.54 34.38 -7.92
CA ARG A 87 -5.33 34.61 -9.16
C ARG A 87 -6.74 34.02 -8.99
N LEU A 88 -7.74 34.89 -9.14
CA LEU A 88 -9.17 34.72 -8.87
C LEU A 88 -9.93 33.75 -9.78
N TRP A 89 -9.25 32.83 -10.48
CA TRP A 89 -9.91 31.77 -11.24
C TRP A 89 -8.98 30.56 -11.39
N ILE A 90 -9.38 29.40 -10.87
CA ILE A 90 -8.57 28.17 -10.88
C ILE A 90 -9.30 27.10 -11.68
N SER A 91 -8.77 26.79 -12.88
CA SER A 91 -9.19 25.69 -13.74
C SER A 91 -9.23 24.35 -12.97
N LYS A 92 -10.15 23.43 -13.35
CA LYS A 92 -10.29 22.09 -12.77
C LYS A 92 -8.97 21.31 -12.77
N HIS A 93 -8.19 21.44 -13.84
CA HIS A 93 -6.87 20.79 -13.97
C HIS A 93 -5.89 21.31 -12.91
N ARG A 94 -5.84 22.63 -12.69
CA ARG A 94 -4.97 23.26 -11.68
C ARG A 94 -5.42 22.93 -10.25
N ARG A 95 -6.72 22.66 -10.03
CA ARG A 95 -7.22 22.13 -8.75
C ARG A 95 -6.69 20.73 -8.48
N GLU A 96 -6.69 19.86 -9.48
CA GLU A 96 -6.13 18.51 -9.34
C GLU A 96 -4.63 18.55 -9.04
N THR A 97 -3.86 19.35 -9.78
CA THR A 97 -2.43 19.58 -9.53
C THR A 97 -2.17 20.06 -8.09
N LYS A 98 -2.99 20.97 -7.56
CA LYS A 98 -2.87 21.44 -6.17
C LYS A 98 -3.22 20.38 -5.12
N ARG A 99 -4.15 19.46 -5.42
CA ARG A 99 -4.49 18.35 -4.53
C ARG A 99 -3.33 17.35 -4.47
N THR A 100 -2.73 17.05 -5.62
CA THR A 100 -1.51 16.25 -5.73
C THR A 100 -0.37 16.90 -4.95
N GLU A 101 -0.19 18.22 -5.07
CA GLU A 101 0.87 18.97 -4.39
C GLU A 101 0.75 18.95 -2.85
N LYS A 102 -0.47 19.12 -2.31
CA LYS A 102 -0.68 19.07 -0.84
C LYS A 102 -0.34 17.70 -0.25
N TRP A 103 -0.83 16.65 -0.91
CA TRP A 103 -0.53 15.29 -0.48
C TRP A 103 0.97 14.99 -0.59
N HIS A 104 1.59 15.37 -1.71
CA HIS A 104 3.02 15.21 -1.92
C HIS A 104 3.83 15.87 -0.80
N ARG A 105 3.60 17.16 -0.52
CA ARG A 105 4.30 17.88 0.56
C ARG A 105 4.10 17.25 1.94
N PHE A 106 2.89 16.81 2.23
CA PHE A 106 2.61 16.11 3.49
C PHE A 106 3.42 14.81 3.61
N VAL A 107 3.45 13.99 2.56
CA VAL A 107 4.20 12.73 2.55
C VAL A 107 5.71 12.99 2.60
N SER A 108 6.23 14.00 1.90
CA SER A 108 7.65 14.36 1.97
C SER A 108 8.09 14.67 3.40
N LEU A 109 7.31 15.47 4.14
CA LEU A 109 7.58 15.76 5.55
C LEU A 109 7.45 14.52 6.43
N ALA A 110 6.46 13.66 6.16
CA ALA A 110 6.30 12.40 6.90
C ALA A 110 7.51 11.47 6.71
N VAL A 111 8.04 11.38 5.48
CA VAL A 111 9.23 10.59 5.14
C VAL A 111 10.47 11.13 5.85
N GLU A 112 10.67 12.45 5.86
CA GLU A 112 11.78 13.06 6.59
C GLU A 112 11.70 12.77 8.10
N ARG A 113 10.51 12.91 8.70
CA ARG A 113 10.29 12.59 10.11
C ARG A 113 10.51 11.11 10.41
N PHE A 114 10.03 10.22 9.54
CA PHE A 114 10.24 8.79 9.66
C PHE A 114 11.73 8.43 9.64
N GLN A 115 12.51 9.08 8.78
CA GLN A 115 13.94 8.84 8.65
C GLN A 115 14.72 9.29 9.90
N VAL A 116 14.33 10.41 10.50
CA VAL A 116 14.89 10.80 11.81
C VAL A 116 14.50 9.79 12.89
N TRP A 117 13.24 9.34 12.88
CA TRP A 117 12.73 8.37 13.85
C TRP A 117 13.45 7.02 13.78
N ILE A 118 13.57 6.45 12.58
CA ILE A 118 14.11 5.09 12.40
C ILE A 118 15.59 5.03 12.79
N ARG A 119 16.38 6.06 12.44
CA ARG A 119 17.78 6.16 12.86
C ARG A 119 17.93 6.26 14.37
N ALA A 120 17.01 6.96 15.04
CA ALA A 120 16.99 7.01 16.50
C ALA A 120 16.64 5.65 17.11
N ALA A 121 15.69 4.92 16.51
CA ALA A 121 15.30 3.59 16.95
C ALA A 121 16.44 2.57 16.77
N GLU A 122 17.12 2.57 15.61
CA GLU A 122 18.28 1.71 15.33
C GLU A 122 19.40 1.94 16.34
N LYS A 123 19.72 3.21 16.61
CA LYS A 123 20.75 3.58 17.61
C LYS A 123 20.39 3.14 19.03
N GLN A 124 19.11 3.09 19.37
CA GLN A 124 18.66 2.54 20.66
C GLN A 124 18.82 1.03 20.69
N LEU A 125 18.42 0.34 19.62
CA LEU A 125 18.55 -1.12 19.50
C LEU A 125 20.01 -1.57 19.61
N GLU A 126 20.94 -0.85 18.99
CA GLU A 126 22.39 -1.12 19.08
C GLU A 126 22.93 -0.98 20.52
N ARG A 127 22.39 -0.04 21.31
CA ARG A 127 22.82 0.22 22.68
C ARG A 127 22.26 -0.77 23.69
N ASP A 128 21.02 -1.21 23.48
CA ASP A 128 20.33 -2.06 24.44
C ASP A 128 20.89 -3.49 24.45
N GLY A 129 21.59 -3.91 23.39
CA GLY A 129 22.41 -5.13 23.32
C GLY A 129 21.67 -6.45 23.58
N ASN A 130 20.36 -6.39 23.86
CA ASN A 130 19.54 -7.49 24.34
C ASN A 130 18.22 -7.45 23.56
N ASN A 131 18.03 -8.41 22.65
CA ASN A 131 16.85 -8.57 21.78
C ASN A 131 15.52 -8.84 22.55
N LYS A 132 15.45 -8.55 23.84
CA LYS A 132 14.34 -8.95 24.72
C LYS A 132 13.28 -7.87 24.93
N THR A 133 13.56 -6.59 24.67
CA THR A 133 12.54 -5.53 24.79
C THR A 133 12.83 -4.37 23.83
N LEU A 134 12.08 -4.30 22.73
CA LEU A 134 12.11 -3.16 21.80
C LEU A 134 11.24 -2.03 22.35
N ILE A 135 11.82 -1.15 23.17
CA ILE A 135 11.17 0.13 23.48
C ILE A 135 11.51 1.10 22.36
N LEU A 136 10.62 1.24 21.38
CA LEU A 136 10.79 2.19 20.29
C LEU A 136 10.67 3.63 20.81
N PRO A 137 11.42 4.59 20.24
CA PRO A 137 11.32 5.98 20.65
C PRO A 137 9.92 6.51 20.32
N PRO A 138 9.31 7.37 21.17
CA PRO A 138 8.00 7.92 20.86
C PRO A 138 8.03 8.70 19.55
N ALA A 139 7.08 8.43 18.64
CA ALA A 139 6.96 9.13 17.36
C ALA A 139 6.78 10.67 17.51
N ALA A 140 6.35 11.10 18.70
CA ALA A 140 6.15 12.51 19.07
C ALA A 140 7.37 13.18 19.75
N SER A 141 8.40 12.42 20.14
CA SER A 141 9.55 12.96 20.91
C SER A 141 10.70 13.45 20.03
N ILE A 142 10.52 13.46 18.71
CA ILE A 142 11.47 14.04 17.76
C ILE A 142 11.27 15.55 17.78
N THR A 143 11.93 16.22 18.71
CA THR A 143 11.98 17.69 18.85
C THR A 143 12.87 18.36 17.81
N ALA A 144 13.30 17.65 16.76
CA ALA A 144 13.77 18.31 15.55
C ALA A 144 12.53 18.84 14.84
N ASP A 145 12.09 20.03 15.23
CA ASP A 145 11.00 20.75 14.59
C ASP A 145 11.27 20.79 13.07
N PRO A 146 10.54 20.02 12.23
CA PRO A 146 10.76 20.04 10.79
C PRO A 146 10.38 21.42 10.22
N LEU A 147 9.51 22.14 10.94
CA LEU A 147 9.16 23.52 10.66
C LEU A 147 10.32 24.48 10.96
N VAL A 148 11.17 24.23 11.96
CA VAL A 148 12.36 25.07 12.22
C VAL A 148 13.40 24.87 11.12
N SER A 149 13.63 23.63 10.66
CA SER A 149 14.51 23.35 9.51
C SER A 149 14.00 24.01 8.22
N LEU A 150 12.68 23.99 7.99
CA LEU A 150 12.06 24.73 6.88
C LEU A 150 12.21 26.25 7.03
N THR A 151 12.05 26.81 8.24
CA THR A 151 12.23 28.25 8.45
C THR A 151 13.68 28.69 8.32
N ASP A 152 14.65 27.86 8.74
CA ASP A 152 16.08 28.17 8.63
C ASP A 152 16.53 28.11 7.17
N THR A 153 16.05 27.11 6.41
CA THR A 153 16.30 27.01 4.96
C THR A 153 15.64 28.17 4.18
N ILE A 154 14.52 28.72 4.67
CA ILE A 154 13.83 29.85 4.04
C ILE A 154 14.49 31.19 4.44
N SER A 155 15.00 31.32 5.66
CA SER A 155 15.64 32.54 6.17
C SER A 155 16.98 32.86 5.48
N GLU A 156 17.70 31.86 4.98
CA GLU A 156 18.97 32.07 4.25
C GLU A 156 18.80 32.62 2.81
N THR A 157 17.57 32.76 2.30
CA THR A 157 17.33 33.27 0.93
C THR A 157 17.08 34.77 0.82
N GLN A 158 17.22 35.54 1.90
CA GLN A 158 17.18 37.01 1.83
C GLN A 158 18.57 37.62 1.72
N SER A 159 19.11 37.71 0.50
CA SER A 159 19.99 38.81 0.09
C SER A 159 20.18 38.86 -1.44
N THR A 160 20.08 40.09 -1.95
CA THR A 160 20.34 40.63 -3.31
C THR A 160 19.30 40.40 -4.43
N PRO A 161 18.74 41.50 -5.01
CA PRO A 161 17.87 41.44 -6.19
C PRO A 161 18.70 41.63 -7.47
N ASP A 162 18.85 40.56 -8.26
CA ASP A 162 18.83 40.58 -9.73
C ASP A 162 19.32 39.21 -10.24
N GLN A 163 18.36 38.32 -10.56
CA GLN A 163 18.40 37.34 -11.65
C GLN A 163 17.18 36.39 -11.54
N PRO A 164 16.67 35.85 -12.66
CA PRO A 164 15.51 34.96 -12.65
C PRO A 164 15.92 33.58 -12.11
N ASN A 165 15.90 33.43 -10.78
CA ASN A 165 16.19 32.18 -10.10
C ASN A 165 15.00 31.21 -10.24
N GLN A 166 15.27 30.07 -10.89
CA GLN A 166 14.48 28.86 -10.65
C GLN A 166 14.54 28.56 -9.15
N GLU A 167 13.39 28.51 -8.49
CA GLU A 167 13.27 28.11 -7.08
C GLU A 167 13.90 26.74 -6.88
N LYS A 168 15.07 26.70 -6.21
CA LYS A 168 15.67 25.46 -5.74
C LYS A 168 14.78 24.92 -4.62
N HIS A 169 13.88 24.00 -4.97
CA HIS A 169 13.22 23.16 -3.98
C HIS A 169 14.29 22.52 -3.07
N PRO A 170 14.09 22.48 -1.73
CA PRO A 170 15.01 21.80 -0.83
C PRO A 170 15.20 20.37 -1.34
N SER A 171 16.45 20.02 -1.67
CA SER A 171 16.76 18.74 -2.29
C SER A 171 16.56 17.64 -1.25
N ILE A 172 15.43 16.95 -1.34
CA ILE A 172 15.17 15.71 -0.60
C ILE A 172 16.33 14.73 -0.86
N SER A 173 16.80 14.01 0.16
CA SER A 173 17.86 13.03 -0.07
C SER A 173 17.39 11.96 -1.07
N PRO A 174 18.28 11.34 -1.86
CA PRO A 174 17.89 10.31 -2.84
C PRO A 174 17.13 9.12 -2.21
N GLU A 175 17.49 8.77 -0.97
CA GLU A 175 16.81 7.73 -0.18
C GLU A 175 15.36 8.14 0.16
N ASN A 176 15.18 9.39 0.58
CA ASN A 176 13.86 9.93 0.92
C ASN A 176 12.99 10.09 -0.33
N GLU A 177 13.59 10.42 -1.48
CA GLU A 177 12.90 10.48 -2.76
C GLU A 177 12.35 9.09 -3.16
N ALA A 178 13.15 8.04 -3.02
CA ALA A 178 12.71 6.68 -3.28
C ALA A 178 11.55 6.27 -2.36
N LEU A 179 11.65 6.54 -1.04
CA LEU A 179 10.60 6.21 -0.08
C LEU A 179 9.30 7.00 -0.35
N LEU A 180 9.42 8.29 -0.65
CA LEU A 180 8.32 9.15 -1.05
C LEU A 180 7.60 8.57 -2.27
N HIS A 181 8.33 8.23 -3.34
CA HIS A 181 7.72 7.65 -4.53
C HIS A 181 7.06 6.29 -4.27
N ASN A 182 7.64 5.46 -3.40
CA ASN A 182 7.01 4.19 -3.00
C ASN A 182 5.65 4.45 -2.35
N VAL A 183 5.57 5.36 -1.36
CA VAL A 183 4.29 5.72 -0.70
C VAL A 183 3.29 6.30 -1.70
N LEU A 184 3.73 7.16 -2.61
CA LEU A 184 2.85 7.77 -3.61
C LEU A 184 2.27 6.75 -4.60
N ARG A 185 3.03 5.70 -4.98
CA ARG A 185 2.52 4.64 -5.87
C ARG A 185 1.45 3.78 -5.21
N GLN A 186 1.56 3.54 -3.90
CA GLN A 186 0.56 2.78 -3.14
C GLN A 186 -0.83 3.44 -3.15
N MET A 187 -0.93 4.73 -3.47
CA MET A 187 -2.22 5.44 -3.51
C MET A 187 -3.18 4.85 -4.54
N LYS A 188 -2.66 4.42 -5.69
CA LYS A 188 -3.51 3.81 -6.73
C LYS A 188 -4.12 2.50 -6.23
N PHE A 189 -3.32 1.69 -5.54
CA PHE A 189 -3.79 0.45 -4.93
C PHE A 189 -4.86 0.74 -3.87
N ILE A 190 -4.63 1.69 -2.97
CA ILE A 190 -5.62 2.11 -1.96
C ILE A 190 -6.95 2.52 -2.61
N ASP A 191 -6.91 3.35 -3.66
CA ASP A 191 -8.11 3.80 -4.37
C ASP A 191 -8.85 2.60 -5.01
N GLN A 192 -8.12 1.67 -5.65
CA GLN A 192 -8.70 0.45 -6.23
C GLN A 192 -9.35 -0.47 -5.18
N MET A 193 -8.73 -0.60 -4.02
CA MET A 193 -9.24 -1.40 -2.90
C MET A 193 -10.51 -0.79 -2.29
N HIS A 194 -10.54 0.55 -2.14
CA HIS A 194 -11.71 1.27 -1.66
C HIS A 194 -12.90 1.12 -2.61
N ASP A 195 -12.69 1.31 -3.91
CA ASP A 195 -13.76 1.24 -4.93
C ASP A 195 -14.42 -0.15 -4.97
N CYS A 196 -13.72 -1.16 -4.47
CA CYS A 196 -14.17 -2.52 -4.35
C CYS A 196 -15.04 -2.79 -3.12
N LEU A 197 -15.02 -1.93 -2.10
CA LEU A 197 -15.86 -1.99 -0.88
C LEU A 197 -15.84 -3.33 -0.12
N TRP A 198 -14.76 -4.11 -0.20
CA TRP A 198 -14.74 -5.52 0.26
C TRP A 198 -15.14 -5.72 1.72
N ILE A 199 -14.74 -4.82 2.62
CA ILE A 199 -15.07 -4.90 4.06
C ILE A 199 -16.55 -4.66 4.37
N SER A 200 -17.28 -4.03 3.45
CA SER A 200 -18.71 -3.68 3.63
C SER A 200 -19.65 -4.76 3.09
N TYR A 201 -19.12 -5.82 2.47
CA TYR A 201 -19.94 -6.93 1.99
C TYR A 201 -20.28 -7.91 3.13
N PRO A 202 -21.53 -8.40 3.21
CA PRO A 202 -21.92 -9.43 4.17
C PRO A 202 -21.05 -10.69 4.11
N ASP A 203 -20.55 -11.01 2.91
CA ASP A 203 -19.79 -12.23 2.62
C ASP A 203 -18.26 -11.97 2.62
N ALA A 204 -17.78 -10.94 3.33
CA ALA A 204 -16.37 -10.53 3.33
C ALA A 204 -15.41 -11.68 3.73
N GLU A 205 -15.82 -12.53 4.67
CA GLU A 205 -15.03 -13.69 5.10
C GLU A 205 -14.81 -14.68 3.93
N ASP A 206 -15.88 -15.03 3.20
CA ASP A 206 -15.81 -15.93 2.04
C ASP A 206 -15.00 -15.33 0.88
N ILE A 207 -15.12 -14.02 0.67
CA ILE A 207 -14.34 -13.28 -0.34
C ILE A 207 -12.86 -13.36 -0.01
N LEU A 208 -12.48 -13.07 1.24
CA LEU A 208 -11.09 -13.11 1.68
C LEU A 208 -10.53 -14.53 1.67
N GLU A 209 -11.30 -15.53 2.08
CA GLU A 209 -10.88 -16.93 1.99
C GLU A 209 -10.66 -17.38 0.53
N THR A 210 -11.52 -16.92 -0.39
CA THR A 210 -11.35 -17.15 -1.82
C THR A 210 -10.08 -16.46 -2.34
N ALA A 211 -9.83 -15.21 -1.96
CA ALA A 211 -8.62 -14.47 -2.32
C ALA A 211 -7.36 -15.19 -1.82
N ARG A 212 -7.37 -15.72 -0.60
CA ARG A 212 -6.26 -16.49 -0.01
C ARG A 212 -5.96 -17.76 -0.82
N LYS A 213 -6.99 -18.52 -1.18
CA LYS A 213 -6.84 -19.72 -2.04
C LYS A 213 -6.29 -19.35 -3.42
N ARG A 214 -6.77 -18.25 -3.99
CA ARG A 214 -6.30 -17.76 -5.28
C ARG A 214 -4.85 -17.30 -5.24
N TYR A 215 -4.45 -16.61 -4.19
CA TYR A 215 -3.05 -16.25 -3.95
C TYR A 215 -2.16 -17.48 -3.79
N ASN A 216 -2.62 -18.51 -3.07
CA ASN A 216 -1.87 -19.76 -2.94
C ASN A 216 -1.60 -20.44 -4.31
N ASN A 217 -2.60 -20.46 -5.19
CA ASN A 217 -2.45 -20.97 -6.55
C ASN A 217 -1.56 -20.06 -7.41
N PHE A 218 -1.64 -18.75 -7.23
CA PHE A 218 -0.78 -17.79 -7.91
C PHE A 218 0.70 -17.96 -7.52
N VAL A 219 0.99 -18.29 -6.26
CA VAL A 219 2.35 -18.65 -5.83
C VAL A 219 2.85 -19.92 -6.52
N GLU A 220 1.97 -20.89 -6.75
CA GLU A 220 2.31 -22.11 -7.49
C GLU A 220 2.70 -21.82 -8.95
N LEU A 221 2.09 -20.80 -9.57
CA LEU A 221 2.51 -20.36 -10.91
C LEU A 221 3.96 -19.86 -10.93
N PHE A 222 4.43 -19.15 -9.90
CA PHE A 222 5.84 -18.73 -9.83
C PHE A 222 6.82 -19.90 -9.74
N ARG A 223 6.38 -21.04 -9.18
CA ARG A 223 7.14 -22.29 -9.08
C ARG A 223 7.17 -23.02 -10.42
N LEU A 224 6.03 -23.09 -11.10
CA LEU A 224 5.86 -23.80 -12.37
C LEU A 224 6.46 -23.04 -13.57
N HIS A 225 6.50 -21.70 -13.50
CA HIS A 225 6.89 -20.83 -14.61
C HIS A 225 7.98 -19.84 -14.20
N PRO A 226 9.20 -20.31 -13.86
CA PRO A 226 10.30 -19.42 -13.49
C PRO A 226 10.64 -18.46 -14.64
N GLY A 227 10.86 -17.18 -14.31
CA GLY A 227 11.20 -16.13 -15.28
C GLY A 227 10.01 -15.52 -16.02
N VAL A 228 8.79 -16.06 -15.85
CA VAL A 228 7.58 -15.45 -16.43
C VAL A 228 7.11 -14.30 -15.55
N MET A 229 6.78 -13.17 -16.17
CA MET A 229 6.11 -12.06 -15.52
C MET A 229 4.66 -12.44 -15.25
N LEU A 230 4.29 -12.50 -13.97
CA LEU A 230 2.93 -12.80 -13.52
C LEU A 230 2.30 -11.56 -12.91
N VAL A 231 1.07 -11.25 -13.32
CA VAL A 231 0.32 -10.05 -12.91
C VAL A 231 -0.89 -10.49 -12.08
N PRO A 232 -0.96 -10.18 -10.77
CA PRO A 232 -2.06 -10.61 -9.92
C PRO A 232 -3.37 -9.89 -10.25
N THR A 233 -4.51 -10.53 -9.99
CA THR A 233 -5.78 -9.81 -9.83
C THR A 233 -5.79 -9.06 -8.50
N LEU A 234 -6.65 -8.05 -8.34
CA LEU A 234 -6.64 -7.18 -7.16
C LEU A 234 -6.79 -7.94 -5.82
N ASP A 235 -7.58 -9.01 -5.80
CA ASP A 235 -7.80 -9.87 -4.62
C ASP A 235 -6.56 -10.67 -4.25
N ILE A 236 -5.86 -11.20 -5.26
CA ILE A 236 -4.56 -11.85 -5.09
C ILE A 236 -3.53 -10.83 -4.59
N ASP A 237 -3.55 -9.62 -5.15
CA ASP A 237 -2.64 -8.54 -4.80
C ASP A 237 -2.84 -8.07 -3.36
N LEU A 238 -4.09 -7.98 -2.87
CA LEU A 238 -4.36 -7.72 -1.45
C LEU A 238 -3.67 -8.73 -0.53
N VAL A 239 -3.84 -10.02 -0.80
CA VAL A 239 -3.24 -11.06 0.04
C VAL A 239 -1.73 -10.99 -0.06
N TRP A 240 -1.18 -10.74 -1.24
CA TRP A 240 0.26 -10.57 -1.42
C TRP A 240 0.80 -9.36 -0.63
N HIS A 241 0.17 -8.19 -0.76
CA HIS A 241 0.50 -6.99 0.02
C HIS A 241 0.42 -7.26 1.53
N THR A 242 -0.59 -8.01 1.99
CA THR A 242 -0.70 -8.42 3.40
C THR A 242 0.45 -9.32 3.83
N HIS A 243 0.87 -10.25 2.95
CA HIS A 243 2.00 -11.12 3.24
C HIS A 243 3.33 -10.34 3.35
N LEU A 244 3.51 -9.33 2.50
CA LEU A 244 4.71 -8.47 2.49
C LEU A 244 4.87 -7.64 3.78
N CYS A 245 3.79 -7.43 4.55
CA CYS A 245 3.85 -6.75 5.86
C CYS A 245 4.69 -7.52 6.91
N SER A 246 4.99 -8.80 6.67
CA SER A 246 5.93 -9.59 7.48
C SER A 246 7.08 -10.11 6.62
N ALA A 247 8.14 -9.31 6.48
CA ALA A 247 9.26 -9.60 5.60
C ALA A 247 9.92 -10.97 5.87
N ALA A 248 10.07 -11.35 7.14
CA ALA A 248 10.65 -12.63 7.52
C ALA A 248 9.75 -13.81 7.10
N ARG A 249 8.46 -13.74 7.44
CA ARG A 249 7.47 -14.78 7.10
C ARG A 249 7.32 -14.93 5.59
N TYR A 250 7.23 -13.81 4.87
CA TYR A 250 7.14 -13.80 3.41
C TYR A 250 8.37 -14.45 2.76
N ARG A 251 9.58 -14.10 3.21
CA ARG A 251 10.82 -14.65 2.67
C ARG A 251 10.89 -16.15 2.89
N GLU A 252 10.65 -16.62 4.11
CA GLU A 252 10.66 -18.05 4.44
C GLU A 252 9.67 -18.82 3.57
N PHE A 253 8.41 -18.34 3.52
CA PHE A 253 7.37 -18.94 2.71
C PHE A 253 7.75 -19.06 1.23
N MET A 254 8.27 -17.97 0.63
CA MET A 254 8.66 -17.98 -0.80
C MET A 254 9.84 -18.91 -1.07
N MET A 255 10.82 -18.95 -0.17
CA MET A 255 11.95 -19.87 -0.29
C MET A 255 11.50 -21.33 -0.22
N VAL A 256 10.58 -21.66 0.68
CA VAL A 256 10.05 -23.04 0.82
C VAL A 256 9.15 -23.42 -0.36
N ARG A 257 8.23 -22.55 -0.76
CA ARG A 257 7.19 -22.85 -1.76
C ARG A 257 7.68 -22.74 -3.20
N VAL A 258 8.56 -21.78 -3.47
CA VAL A 258 8.99 -21.45 -4.84
C VAL A 258 10.48 -21.74 -5.06
N GLY A 259 11.28 -21.86 -4.00
CA GLY A 259 12.73 -22.04 -4.08
C GLY A 259 13.51 -20.75 -4.31
N ARG A 260 12.84 -19.60 -4.35
CA ARG A 260 13.46 -18.28 -4.56
C ARG A 260 12.59 -17.17 -3.98
N PHE A 261 13.21 -16.04 -3.69
CA PHE A 261 12.48 -14.82 -3.34
C PHE A 261 11.75 -14.27 -4.56
N ILE A 262 10.50 -13.83 -4.37
CA ILE A 262 9.71 -13.14 -5.38
C ILE A 262 9.63 -11.67 -5.00
N ASN A 263 10.10 -10.79 -5.88
CA ASN A 263 9.98 -9.36 -5.67
C ASN A 263 8.61 -8.88 -6.19
N HIS A 264 7.91 -8.09 -5.39
CA HIS A 264 6.71 -7.36 -5.84
C HIS A 264 7.17 -6.07 -6.52
N ASP A 265 7.29 -6.11 -7.84
CA ASP A 265 7.72 -4.96 -8.64
C ASP A 265 6.51 -4.16 -9.15
N ASP A 266 6.19 -3.08 -8.45
CA ASP A 266 5.06 -2.20 -8.75
C ASP A 266 5.38 -1.10 -9.78
N LYS A 267 6.56 -1.14 -10.41
CA LYS A 267 7.04 -0.08 -11.31
C LYS A 267 6.73 -0.30 -12.80
N LEU A 268 5.96 -1.34 -13.11
CA LEU A 268 5.73 -1.78 -14.50
C LEU A 268 4.72 -0.87 -15.22
N GLY A 269 5.03 -0.54 -16.48
CA GLY A 269 4.19 0.31 -17.33
C GLY A 269 2.94 -0.40 -17.87
N LYS A 270 1.90 0.37 -18.23
CA LYS A 270 0.57 -0.15 -18.60
C LYS A 270 0.59 -1.23 -19.70
N GLY A 271 1.36 -1.05 -20.77
CA GLY A 271 1.41 -2.02 -21.87
C GLY A 271 1.98 -3.39 -21.45
N ALA A 272 3.05 -3.39 -20.66
CA ALA A 272 3.63 -4.63 -20.13
C ALA A 272 2.70 -5.33 -19.13
N LEU A 273 1.89 -4.56 -18.40
CA LEU A 273 0.87 -5.10 -17.49
C LEU A 273 -0.26 -5.79 -18.24
N ASP A 274 -0.73 -5.23 -19.35
CA ASP A 274 -1.84 -5.79 -20.13
C ASP A 274 -1.44 -7.17 -20.72
N ASP A 275 -0.28 -7.26 -21.39
CA ASP A 275 0.23 -8.53 -21.95
C ASP A 275 0.53 -9.57 -20.85
N GLY A 276 1.12 -9.12 -19.74
CA GLY A 276 1.41 -9.97 -18.59
C GLY A 276 0.15 -10.50 -17.91
N PHE A 277 -0.93 -9.71 -17.89
CA PHE A 277 -2.20 -10.12 -17.32
C PHE A 277 -2.88 -11.22 -18.14
N ASP A 278 -2.95 -11.06 -19.46
CA ASP A 278 -3.52 -12.08 -20.34
C ASP A 278 -2.75 -13.39 -20.23
N ARG A 279 -1.41 -13.32 -20.21
CA ARG A 279 -0.59 -14.51 -20.04
C ARG A 279 -0.79 -15.18 -18.69
N THR A 280 -0.90 -14.39 -17.62
CA THR A 280 -1.14 -14.91 -16.27
C THR A 280 -2.48 -15.63 -16.19
N LYS A 281 -3.52 -15.05 -16.80
CA LYS A 281 -4.85 -15.63 -16.85
C LYS A 281 -4.84 -17.01 -17.49
N GLU A 282 -4.20 -17.16 -18.66
CA GLU A 282 -4.08 -18.46 -19.34
C GLU A 282 -3.44 -19.52 -18.45
N LEU A 283 -2.28 -19.20 -17.86
CA LEU A 283 -1.54 -20.11 -16.98
C LEU A 283 -2.35 -20.50 -15.74
N TYR A 284 -3.10 -19.54 -15.19
CA TYR A 284 -3.95 -19.77 -14.03
C TYR A 284 -5.13 -20.69 -14.37
N GLU A 285 -5.79 -20.48 -15.51
CA GLU A 285 -6.87 -21.36 -16.00
C GLU A 285 -6.35 -22.79 -16.28
N GLU A 286 -5.15 -22.92 -16.85
CA GLU A 286 -4.48 -24.22 -17.02
C GLU A 286 -4.23 -24.92 -15.69
N LEU A 287 -3.70 -24.20 -14.68
CA LEU A 287 -3.44 -24.75 -13.35
C LEU A 287 -4.73 -25.30 -12.72
N GLU A 288 -5.81 -24.51 -12.75
CA GLU A 288 -7.10 -24.94 -12.20
C GLU A 288 -7.69 -26.15 -12.94
N SER A 289 -7.47 -26.24 -14.25
CA SER A 289 -7.92 -27.39 -15.04
C SER A 289 -7.21 -28.70 -14.67
N ARG A 290 -5.93 -28.62 -14.27
CA ARG A 290 -5.11 -29.79 -13.89
C ARG A 290 -5.36 -30.26 -12.45
N GLY A 291 -5.69 -29.34 -11.54
CA GLY A 291 -6.01 -29.64 -10.14
C GLY A 291 -7.46 -30.09 -9.89
N GLY A 292 -8.29 -30.16 -10.93
CA GLY A 292 -9.71 -30.53 -10.86
C GLY A 292 -10.06 -31.95 -11.33
N ALA A 293 -9.06 -32.84 -11.45
CA ALA A 293 -9.22 -34.25 -11.81
C ALA A 293 -9.04 -35.16 -10.58
#